data_AF-A0A0C9W5D9-F1
#
_entry.id   AF-A0A0C9W5D9-F1
#
_cell.length_a   1.000
_cell.length_b   1.000
_cell.length_c   1.000
_cell.angle_alpha   90.00
_cell.angle_beta   90.00
_cell.angle_gamma   90.00
#
_symmetry.space_group_name_H-M   'P 1'
#
loop_
_entity.id
_entity.type
_entity.pdbx_description
1 polymer ?
#
loop_
_entity_poly.entity_id
_entity_poly.type
_entity_poly.pdbx_seq_one_letter_code
_entity_poly.pdbx_strand_id
1 'polypeptide(L)'
;MHASDHLSVAPPLVGLGGLSDLSKSGRTVHATASPLNETYAVFAASLQRRASPDDQPIYFVSSEALPLSERRLFIGDTSIIFAALQNLVKTAKDNGLDLLQDEGSQRVIRKLALDYVNFSKECWIHITQTDLKPRQVPGDHYRILYTCLSLFAILYVPEYGLENAPVGDDLVEWLNVHFIEPSTEEGDHLSGLERPWEDETFWPYLTRATLRGLSKAVTFFLGALSVHPSENLPRLSQSIIPLLNSQPKLQAYETEREFAYASHRWKEKVKALRIELDDVPVSDRHDDFEDWWDRFSDIVGILEGRGEVVQKACEELGADWKEVCVAWAVFVDTRLRRQDLPDIVAQVLEDMPPDPTNLEDMVHAALFTGDPLKALDHAAKLDPWLGAHLADIMEPLALVERDANEE
;
A
#
# COMPACT_ATOMS: atom_id res chain seq x y z
N MET A 1 -12.72 -12.10 -3.37
CA MET A 1 -14.12 -12.50 -3.68
C MET A 1 -14.43 -13.77 -2.90
N HIS A 2 -15.32 -13.75 -1.89
CA HIS A 2 -15.69 -14.99 -1.22
C HIS A 2 -16.58 -15.82 -2.15
N ALA A 3 -16.06 -16.95 -2.62
CA ALA A 3 -16.90 -17.99 -3.17
C ALA A 3 -17.95 -18.34 -2.10
N SER A 4 -19.23 -18.22 -2.43
CA SER A 4 -20.28 -18.71 -1.54
C SER A 4 -20.07 -20.21 -1.37
N ASP A 5 -19.94 -20.69 -0.14
CA ASP A 5 -19.82 -22.14 0.17
C ASP A 5 -21.04 -22.96 -0.29
N HIS A 6 -22.09 -22.29 -0.77
CA HIS A 6 -23.29 -22.92 -1.31
C HIS A 6 -23.91 -22.08 -2.44
N LEU A 7 -24.33 -22.75 -3.51
CA LEU A 7 -25.12 -22.16 -4.59
C LEU A 7 -26.61 -22.39 -4.32
N SER A 8 -27.38 -21.30 -4.33
CA SER A 8 -28.83 -21.37 -4.14
C SER A 8 -29.55 -21.16 -5.46
N VAL A 9 -30.54 -22.03 -5.75
CA VAL A 9 -31.45 -21.87 -6.89
C VAL A 9 -32.72 -21.13 -6.47
N ALA A 10 -33.13 -20.13 -7.25
CA ALA A 10 -34.38 -19.40 -7.06
C ALA A 10 -35.18 -19.37 -8.37
N PRO A 11 -36.43 -19.86 -8.41
CA PRO A 11 -37.15 -20.55 -7.32
C PRO A 11 -36.52 -21.90 -6.94
N PRO A 12 -36.76 -22.43 -5.73
CA PRO A 12 -36.16 -23.70 -5.30
C PRO A 12 -36.66 -24.88 -6.15
N LEU A 13 -35.73 -25.78 -6.51
CA LEU A 13 -36.02 -27.03 -7.24
C LEU A 13 -37.02 -27.93 -6.52
N VAL A 14 -37.03 -27.88 -5.19
CA VAL A 14 -37.96 -28.59 -4.32
C VAL A 14 -38.47 -27.60 -3.29
N GLY A 15 -39.79 -27.46 -3.17
CA GLY A 15 -40.40 -26.63 -2.13
C GLY A 15 -40.02 -27.10 -0.72
N LEU A 16 -40.07 -26.21 0.26
CA LEU A 16 -39.84 -26.54 1.68
C LEU A 16 -40.72 -27.73 2.11
N GLY A 17 -40.08 -28.79 2.63
CA GLY A 17 -40.75 -30.04 3.02
C GLY A 17 -41.01 -31.05 1.89
N GLY A 18 -40.78 -30.68 0.63
CA GLY A 18 -41.02 -31.50 -0.57
C GLY A 18 -39.95 -32.57 -0.87
N LEU A 19 -38.93 -32.71 -0.02
CA LEU A 19 -37.85 -33.69 -0.19
C LEU A 19 -38.38 -35.13 -0.23
N SER A 20 -39.40 -35.41 0.59
CA SER A 20 -40.07 -36.72 0.58
C SER A 20 -40.83 -36.99 -0.72
N ASP A 21 -41.36 -35.95 -1.36
CA ASP A 21 -42.09 -36.06 -2.63
C ASP A 21 -41.12 -36.22 -3.81
N LEU A 22 -39.96 -35.55 -3.77
CA LEU A 22 -38.88 -35.79 -4.74
C LEU A 22 -38.42 -37.25 -4.67
N SER A 23 -38.16 -37.76 -3.47
CA SER A 23 -37.76 -39.16 -3.25
C SER A 23 -38.82 -40.15 -3.76
N LYS A 24 -40.10 -39.93 -3.41
CA LYS A 24 -41.22 -40.76 -3.90
C LYS A 24 -41.42 -40.69 -5.42
N SER A 25 -41.08 -39.57 -6.05
CA SER A 25 -41.19 -39.39 -7.50
C SER A 25 -40.14 -40.15 -8.31
N GLY A 26 -39.11 -40.72 -7.65
CA GLY A 26 -38.00 -41.40 -8.31
C GLY A 26 -37.08 -40.46 -9.11
N ARG A 27 -37.17 -39.15 -8.86
CA ARG A 27 -36.30 -38.12 -9.46
C ARG A 27 -35.11 -37.84 -8.56
N THR A 28 -33.96 -37.60 -9.16
CA THR A 28 -32.72 -37.18 -8.50
C THR A 28 -32.30 -35.80 -8.99
N VAL A 29 -31.62 -35.03 -8.14
CA VAL A 29 -31.02 -33.75 -8.55
C VAL A 29 -29.71 -34.04 -9.26
N HIS A 30 -29.55 -33.45 -10.44
CA HIS A 30 -28.33 -33.49 -11.23
C HIS A 30 -27.81 -32.07 -11.42
N ALA A 31 -26.49 -31.96 -11.48
CA ALA A 31 -25.81 -30.75 -11.90
C ALA A 31 -24.82 -31.14 -13.01
N THR A 32 -24.72 -30.30 -14.04
CA THR A 32 -23.66 -30.39 -15.04
C THR A 32 -22.91 -29.07 -15.07
N ALA A 33 -21.59 -29.13 -15.01
CA ALA A 33 -20.75 -27.97 -15.18
C ALA A 33 -20.78 -27.50 -16.63
N SER A 34 -20.76 -26.19 -16.82
CA SER A 34 -20.52 -25.55 -18.10
C SER A 34 -19.04 -25.73 -18.49
N PRO A 35 -18.73 -26.02 -19.76
CA PRO A 35 -17.35 -26.06 -20.22
C PRO A 35 -16.74 -24.66 -20.42
N LEU A 36 -17.54 -23.59 -20.34
CA LEU A 36 -17.09 -22.23 -20.65
C LEU A 36 -16.68 -21.41 -19.42
N ASN A 37 -17.20 -21.76 -18.26
CA ASN A 37 -17.06 -20.99 -17.03
C ASN A 37 -17.56 -21.79 -15.82
N GLU A 38 -17.39 -21.22 -14.64
CA GLU A 38 -17.89 -21.71 -13.35
C GLU A 38 -19.42 -21.56 -13.19
N THR A 39 -20.16 -21.88 -14.26
CA THR A 39 -21.63 -22.01 -14.23
C THR A 39 -22.04 -23.46 -14.29
N TYR A 40 -23.18 -23.75 -13.68
CA TYR A 40 -23.71 -25.09 -13.55
C TYR A 40 -25.18 -25.06 -13.97
N ALA A 41 -25.58 -26.04 -14.78
CA ALA A 41 -26.99 -26.31 -15.03
C ALA A 41 -27.47 -27.37 -14.03
N VAL A 42 -28.46 -27.01 -13.21
CA VAL A 42 -29.03 -27.85 -12.17
C VAL A 42 -30.46 -28.19 -12.55
N PHE A 43 -30.79 -29.48 -12.54
CA PHE A 43 -32.11 -29.99 -12.94
C PHE A 43 -32.43 -31.27 -12.17
N ALA A 44 -33.72 -31.53 -11.97
CA ALA A 44 -34.14 -32.86 -11.54
C ALA A 44 -34.21 -33.78 -12.77
N ALA A 45 -33.96 -35.09 -12.64
CA ALA A 45 -34.22 -36.05 -13.72
C ALA A 45 -34.65 -37.40 -13.14
N SER A 46 -35.42 -38.17 -13.90
CA SER A 46 -35.81 -39.54 -13.53
C SER A 46 -34.84 -40.54 -14.13
N LEU A 47 -34.42 -41.54 -13.34
CA LEU A 47 -33.62 -42.67 -13.83
C LEU A 47 -34.42 -43.63 -14.73
N GLN A 48 -35.75 -43.57 -14.68
CA GLN A 48 -36.63 -44.38 -15.52
C GLN A 48 -37.05 -43.59 -16.75
N ARG A 49 -36.81 -44.17 -17.94
CA ARG A 49 -37.14 -43.66 -19.29
C ARG A 49 -38.66 -43.56 -19.58
N ARG A 50 -39.49 -43.28 -18.56
CA ARG A 50 -40.91 -42.96 -18.74
C ARG A 50 -41.02 -41.49 -19.10
N ALA A 51 -41.88 -41.20 -20.09
CA ALA A 51 -42.13 -39.88 -20.66
C ALA A 51 -41.97 -38.78 -19.60
N SER A 52 -40.91 -37.99 -19.75
CA SER A 52 -40.69 -36.77 -18.98
C SER A 52 -41.89 -35.85 -19.20
N PRO A 53 -42.39 -35.15 -18.17
CA PRO A 53 -43.28 -34.02 -18.42
C PRO A 53 -42.55 -33.03 -19.32
N ASP A 54 -43.23 -32.51 -20.34
CA ASP A 54 -42.64 -31.69 -21.41
C ASP A 54 -41.95 -30.39 -20.93
N ASP A 55 -42.14 -29.98 -19.67
CA ASP A 55 -41.49 -28.80 -19.07
C ASP A 55 -40.83 -29.14 -17.73
N GLN A 56 -39.55 -29.50 -17.78
CA GLN A 56 -38.72 -29.60 -16.56
C GLN A 56 -37.78 -28.40 -16.47
N PRO A 57 -37.89 -27.56 -15.42
CA PRO A 57 -37.05 -26.37 -15.31
C PRO A 57 -35.58 -26.77 -15.14
N ILE A 58 -34.73 -26.16 -15.96
CA ILE A 58 -33.28 -26.20 -15.84
C ILE A 58 -32.86 -24.86 -15.25
N TYR A 59 -32.13 -24.90 -14.14
CA TYR A 59 -31.62 -23.72 -13.45
C TYR A 59 -30.17 -23.51 -13.83
N PHE A 60 -29.81 -22.29 -14.19
CA PHE A 60 -28.42 -21.90 -14.36
C PHE A 60 -27.97 -21.15 -13.12
N VAL A 61 -26.94 -21.66 -12.47
CA VAL A 61 -26.30 -21.05 -11.31
C VAL A 61 -24.83 -20.81 -11.63
N SER A 62 -24.26 -19.75 -11.06
CA SER A 62 -22.86 -19.39 -11.23
C SER A 62 -22.22 -19.25 -9.87
N SER A 63 -21.04 -19.84 -9.66
CA SER A 63 -20.19 -19.53 -8.49
C SER A 63 -19.47 -18.20 -8.63
N GLU A 64 -19.47 -17.62 -9.84
CA GLU A 64 -18.83 -16.34 -10.11
C GLU A 64 -19.79 -15.33 -10.74
N ALA A 65 -19.64 -14.05 -10.39
CA ALA A 65 -20.30 -12.99 -11.14
C ALA A 65 -19.59 -12.79 -12.48
N LEU A 66 -20.35 -12.76 -13.58
CA LEU A 66 -19.78 -12.44 -14.89
C LEU A 66 -19.10 -11.06 -14.83
N PRO A 67 -17.89 -10.91 -15.39
CA PRO A 67 -17.21 -9.62 -15.35
C PRO A 67 -18.05 -8.52 -16.01
N LEU A 68 -18.21 -7.38 -15.33
CA LEU A 68 -18.83 -6.21 -15.93
C LEU A 68 -17.87 -5.51 -16.89
N SER A 69 -18.38 -4.57 -17.70
CA SER A 69 -17.61 -3.88 -18.74
C SER A 69 -16.34 -3.23 -18.20
N GLU A 70 -16.40 -2.61 -17.01
CA GLU A 70 -15.25 -2.02 -16.34
C GLU A 70 -14.13 -3.03 -16.07
N ARG A 71 -14.48 -4.21 -15.53
CA ARG A 71 -13.51 -5.25 -15.20
C ARG A 71 -12.98 -5.94 -16.45
N ARG A 72 -13.82 -6.10 -17.48
CA ARG A 72 -13.38 -6.63 -18.78
C ARG A 72 -12.38 -5.70 -19.46
N LEU A 73 -12.63 -4.39 -19.44
CA LEU A 73 -11.69 -3.40 -19.95
C LEU A 73 -10.37 -3.50 -19.19
N PHE A 74 -10.44 -3.52 -17.87
CA PHE A 74 -9.24 -3.63 -17.03
C PHE A 74 -8.41 -4.88 -17.34
N ILE A 75 -9.04 -6.05 -17.35
CA ILE A 75 -8.36 -7.33 -17.67
C ILE A 75 -7.87 -7.31 -19.12
N GLY A 76 -8.66 -6.81 -20.06
CA GLY A 76 -8.33 -6.76 -21.48
C GLY A 76 -7.09 -5.92 -21.77
N ASP A 77 -7.04 -4.71 -21.23
CA ASP A 77 -5.93 -3.79 -21.48
C ASP A 77 -4.65 -4.26 -20.78
N THR A 78 -4.77 -4.77 -19.54
CA THR A 78 -3.63 -5.31 -18.79
C THR A 78 -3.11 -6.64 -19.35
N SER A 79 -3.91 -7.36 -20.14
CA SER A 79 -3.46 -8.58 -20.84
C SER A 79 -2.34 -8.32 -21.85
N ILE A 80 -2.24 -7.09 -22.38
CA ILE A 80 -1.17 -6.70 -23.30
C ILE A 80 0.16 -6.63 -22.55
N ILE A 81 0.15 -6.12 -21.32
CA ILE A 81 1.33 -6.05 -20.44
C ILE A 81 1.79 -7.48 -20.10
N PHE A 82 0.85 -8.35 -19.73
CA PHE A 82 1.09 -9.77 -19.47
C PHE A 82 1.72 -10.48 -20.68
N ALA A 83 1.12 -10.31 -21.87
CA ALA A 83 1.64 -10.91 -23.09
C ALA A 83 3.05 -10.39 -23.43
N ALA A 84 3.34 -9.13 -23.16
CA ALA A 84 4.68 -8.56 -23.35
C ALA A 84 5.70 -9.20 -22.39
N LEU A 85 5.36 -9.39 -21.11
CA LEU A 85 6.23 -10.04 -20.15
C LEU A 85 6.48 -11.51 -20.49
N GLN A 86 5.43 -12.25 -20.82
CA GLN A 86 5.54 -13.64 -21.27
C GLN A 86 6.41 -13.80 -22.51
N ASN A 87 6.28 -12.90 -23.49
CA ASN A 87 7.14 -12.89 -24.67
C ASN A 87 8.60 -12.57 -24.34
N LEU A 88 8.86 -11.64 -23.41
CA LEU A 88 10.21 -11.35 -22.92
C LEU A 88 10.83 -12.59 -22.28
N VAL A 89 10.11 -13.22 -21.33
CA VAL A 89 10.58 -14.42 -20.62
C VAL A 89 10.84 -15.57 -21.58
N LYS A 90 9.93 -15.81 -22.52
CA LYS A 90 10.11 -16.84 -23.55
C LYS A 90 11.34 -16.57 -24.42
N THR A 91 11.49 -15.34 -24.91
CA THR A 91 12.61 -14.95 -25.76
C THR A 91 13.95 -15.06 -25.02
N ALA A 92 13.99 -14.73 -23.74
CA ALA A 92 15.18 -14.90 -22.92
C ALA A 92 15.52 -16.38 -22.71
N LYS A 93 14.51 -17.22 -22.40
CA LYS A 93 14.67 -18.68 -22.30
C LYS A 93 15.19 -19.29 -23.61
N ASP A 94 14.62 -18.90 -24.75
CA ASP A 94 15.03 -19.39 -26.08
C ASP A 94 16.47 -18.98 -26.45
N ASN A 95 16.94 -17.84 -25.97
CA ASN A 95 18.28 -17.30 -26.22
C ASN A 95 19.32 -17.63 -25.12
N GLY A 96 18.92 -18.32 -24.04
CA GLY A 96 19.78 -18.60 -22.89
C GLY A 96 20.23 -17.34 -22.13
N LEU A 97 19.42 -16.28 -22.15
CA LEU A 97 19.69 -15.02 -21.45
C LEU A 97 19.25 -15.13 -19.98
N ASP A 98 20.12 -14.70 -19.07
CA ASP A 98 19.78 -14.50 -17.67
C ASP A 98 19.15 -13.12 -17.47
N LEU A 99 17.82 -13.11 -17.28
CA LEU A 99 17.02 -11.89 -17.11
C LEU A 99 17.46 -11.06 -15.91
N LEU A 100 18.02 -11.70 -14.87
CA LEU A 100 18.49 -11.04 -13.66
C LEU A 100 19.84 -10.33 -13.86
N GLN A 101 20.62 -10.70 -14.87
CA GLN A 101 21.93 -10.09 -15.13
C GLN A 101 21.89 -9.13 -16.33
N ASP A 102 20.85 -9.22 -17.17
CA ASP A 102 20.70 -8.37 -18.34
C ASP A 102 20.00 -7.04 -18.00
N GLU A 103 20.77 -5.95 -18.08
CA GLU A 103 20.28 -4.57 -17.85
C GLU A 103 19.06 -4.23 -18.73
N GLY A 104 19.07 -4.65 -20.00
CA GLY A 104 17.98 -4.41 -20.93
C GLY A 104 16.68 -5.05 -20.44
N SER A 105 16.76 -6.32 -20.05
CA SER A 105 15.65 -7.11 -19.54
C SER A 105 15.10 -6.55 -18.23
N GLN A 106 15.97 -6.20 -17.27
CA GLN A 106 15.54 -5.59 -16.02
C GLN A 106 14.78 -4.27 -16.25
N ARG A 107 15.28 -3.40 -17.15
CA ARG A 107 14.59 -2.16 -17.51
C ARG A 107 13.21 -2.42 -18.13
N VAL A 108 13.08 -3.45 -18.96
CA VAL A 108 11.79 -3.85 -19.54
C VAL A 108 10.85 -4.38 -18.47
N ILE A 109 11.30 -5.27 -17.57
CA ILE A 109 10.50 -5.79 -16.45
C ILE A 109 10.01 -4.65 -15.58
N ARG A 110 10.89 -3.71 -15.21
CA ARG A 110 10.51 -2.52 -14.45
C ARG A 110 9.46 -1.69 -15.17
N LYS A 111 9.66 -1.45 -16.46
CA LYS A 111 8.68 -0.70 -17.27
C LYS A 111 7.31 -1.37 -17.27
N LEU A 112 7.26 -2.70 -17.41
CA LEU A 112 6.01 -3.46 -17.40
C LEU A 112 5.34 -3.45 -16.01
N ALA A 113 6.12 -3.57 -14.93
CA ALA A 113 5.61 -3.42 -13.57
C ALA A 113 5.00 -2.02 -13.35
N LEU A 114 5.68 -0.96 -13.82
CA LEU A 114 5.15 0.40 -13.75
C LEU A 114 3.93 0.63 -14.66
N ASP A 115 3.83 -0.06 -15.80
CA ASP A 115 2.62 -0.02 -16.63
C ASP A 115 1.41 -0.59 -15.86
N TYR A 116 1.57 -1.69 -15.11
CA TYR A 116 0.51 -2.21 -14.23
C TYR A 116 0.10 -1.22 -13.15
N VAL A 117 1.09 -0.56 -12.51
CA VAL A 117 0.87 0.49 -11.52
C VAL A 117 0.05 1.64 -12.11
N ASN A 118 0.49 2.17 -13.25
CA ASN A 118 -0.16 3.28 -13.93
C ASN A 118 -1.58 2.93 -14.38
N PHE A 119 -1.77 1.74 -14.94
CA PHE A 119 -3.09 1.32 -15.42
C PHE A 119 -4.08 1.11 -14.28
N SER A 120 -3.63 0.57 -13.14
CA SER A 120 -4.45 0.44 -11.93
C SER A 120 -4.85 1.80 -11.37
N LYS A 121 -3.92 2.77 -11.37
CA LYS A 121 -4.18 4.16 -10.99
C LYS A 121 -5.21 4.83 -11.91
N GLU A 122 -5.04 4.72 -13.23
CA GLU A 122 -5.97 5.29 -14.21
C GLU A 122 -7.38 4.70 -14.06
N CYS A 123 -7.49 3.39 -13.86
CA CYS A 123 -8.76 2.72 -13.62
C CYS A 123 -9.43 3.21 -12.33
N TRP A 124 -8.66 3.38 -11.25
CA TRP A 124 -9.17 3.95 -10.01
C TRP A 124 -9.69 5.38 -10.20
N ILE A 125 -8.93 6.25 -10.88
CA ILE A 125 -9.35 7.63 -11.18
C ILE A 125 -10.64 7.63 -12.01
N HIS A 126 -10.68 6.84 -13.08
CA HIS A 126 -11.84 6.74 -13.98
C HIS A 126 -13.11 6.27 -13.24
N ILE A 127 -12.99 5.26 -12.37
CA ILE A 127 -14.13 4.73 -11.62
C ILE A 127 -14.59 5.66 -10.51
N THR A 128 -13.67 6.41 -9.90
CA THR A 128 -14.01 7.44 -8.91
C THR A 128 -14.74 8.61 -9.55
N GLN A 129 -14.37 8.99 -10.77
CA GLN A 129 -14.98 10.11 -11.50
C GLN A 129 -16.30 9.76 -12.21
N THR A 130 -16.53 8.49 -12.54
CA THR A 130 -17.70 8.09 -13.35
C THR A 130 -18.77 7.41 -12.49
N ASP A 131 -20.00 7.93 -12.51
CA ASP A 131 -21.19 7.32 -11.87
C ASP A 131 -21.70 6.06 -12.61
N LEU A 132 -20.81 5.18 -13.07
CA LEU A 132 -21.18 3.91 -13.68
C LEU A 132 -21.90 3.05 -12.63
N LYS A 133 -23.17 2.72 -12.91
CA LYS A 133 -23.95 1.70 -12.20
C LYS A 133 -24.55 0.76 -13.24
N PRO A 134 -24.51 -0.57 -13.01
CA PRO A 134 -23.95 -1.28 -11.85
C PRO A 134 -22.41 -1.41 -11.92
N ARG A 135 -21.76 -1.53 -10.75
CA ARG A 135 -20.33 -1.85 -10.61
C ARG A 135 -20.14 -3.28 -10.10
N GLN A 136 -19.09 -3.96 -10.54
CA GLN A 136 -18.76 -5.33 -10.14
C GLN A 136 -18.01 -5.34 -8.80
N VAL A 137 -17.14 -4.35 -8.62
CA VAL A 137 -16.28 -4.21 -7.44
C VAL A 137 -16.50 -2.86 -6.76
N PRO A 138 -16.23 -2.73 -5.45
CA PRO A 138 -16.25 -1.45 -4.75
C PRO A 138 -15.32 -0.42 -5.41
N GLY A 139 -15.62 0.88 -5.21
CA GLY A 139 -14.81 1.97 -5.79
C GLY A 139 -13.33 1.90 -5.38
N ASP A 140 -13.05 1.48 -4.15
CA ASP A 140 -11.69 1.39 -3.61
C ASP A 140 -10.90 0.18 -4.10
N HIS A 141 -11.54 -0.76 -4.80
CA HIS A 141 -10.86 -1.98 -5.22
C HIS A 141 -9.62 -1.70 -6.08
N TYR A 142 -9.73 -0.82 -7.08
CA TYR A 142 -8.59 -0.47 -7.94
C TYR A 142 -7.55 0.40 -7.22
N ARG A 143 -7.95 1.15 -6.18
CA ARG A 143 -7.02 1.84 -5.28
C ARG A 143 -6.14 0.81 -4.56
N ILE A 144 -6.73 -0.26 -4.05
CA ILE A 144 -6.03 -1.36 -3.37
C ILE A 144 -5.06 -2.08 -4.33
N LEU A 145 -5.48 -2.33 -5.58
CA LEU A 145 -4.56 -2.90 -6.58
C LEU A 145 -3.37 -1.97 -6.84
N TYR A 146 -3.65 -0.68 -6.98
CA TYR A 146 -2.64 0.35 -7.21
C TYR A 146 -1.64 0.46 -6.05
N THR A 147 -2.10 0.45 -4.79
CA THR A 147 -1.24 0.53 -3.60
C THR A 147 -0.31 -0.67 -3.45
N CYS A 148 -0.84 -1.88 -3.68
CA CYS A 148 -0.06 -3.11 -3.60
C CYS A 148 1.00 -3.19 -4.72
N LEU A 149 0.62 -2.87 -5.96
CA LEU A 149 1.53 -2.91 -7.11
C LEU A 149 2.63 -1.85 -7.01
N SER A 150 2.30 -0.64 -6.55
CA SER A 150 3.28 0.43 -6.40
C SER A 150 4.31 0.08 -5.32
N LEU A 151 3.86 -0.49 -4.20
CA LEU A 151 4.76 -0.96 -3.14
C LEU A 151 5.66 -2.08 -3.64
N PHE A 152 5.10 -3.07 -4.34
CA PHE A 152 5.88 -4.15 -4.94
C PHE A 152 6.94 -3.61 -5.89
N ALA A 153 6.59 -2.66 -6.77
CA ALA A 153 7.53 -2.05 -7.69
C ALA A 153 8.68 -1.33 -6.96
N ILE A 154 8.38 -0.62 -5.86
CA ILE A 154 9.40 0.09 -5.06
C ILE A 154 10.36 -0.89 -4.38
N LEU A 155 9.85 -1.98 -3.80
CA LEU A 155 10.63 -2.90 -2.98
C LEU A 155 11.38 -3.96 -3.80
N TYR A 156 10.80 -4.41 -4.92
CA TYR A 156 11.30 -5.60 -5.64
C TYR A 156 11.70 -5.32 -7.08
N VAL A 157 11.35 -4.16 -7.63
CA VAL A 157 11.67 -3.78 -9.02
C VAL A 157 12.40 -2.42 -9.07
N PRO A 158 13.52 -2.29 -8.34
CA PRO A 158 14.28 -1.05 -8.32
C PRO A 158 14.80 -0.68 -9.72
N GLU A 159 15.13 0.59 -9.90
CA GLU A 159 15.86 1.00 -11.10
C GLU A 159 17.24 0.33 -11.14
N TYR A 160 17.66 -0.09 -12.34
CA TYR A 160 18.95 -0.74 -12.54
C TYR A 160 20.10 0.14 -12.01
N GLY A 161 20.97 -0.44 -11.20
CA GLY A 161 22.05 0.24 -10.50
C GLY A 161 21.65 0.92 -9.19
N LEU A 162 20.36 0.92 -8.84
CA LEU A 162 19.82 1.45 -7.57
C LEU A 162 19.26 0.34 -6.66
N GLU A 163 19.60 -0.93 -6.92
CA GLU A 163 19.15 -2.07 -6.10
C GLU A 163 19.60 -1.93 -4.64
N ASN A 164 20.78 -1.34 -4.48
CA ASN A 164 21.47 -1.11 -3.22
C ASN A 164 21.23 0.29 -2.65
N ALA A 165 20.43 1.12 -3.32
CA ALA A 165 20.14 2.47 -2.85
C ALA A 165 19.24 2.44 -1.61
N PRO A 166 19.43 3.39 -0.67
CA PRO A 166 18.48 3.63 0.41
C PRO A 166 17.04 3.80 -0.07
N VAL A 167 16.08 3.21 0.65
CA VAL A 167 14.68 3.10 0.21
C VAL A 167 13.74 4.14 0.84
N GLY A 168 14.21 4.90 1.83
CA GLY A 168 13.37 5.80 2.64
C GLY A 168 12.62 6.87 1.84
N ASP A 169 13.29 7.52 0.87
CA ASP A 169 12.67 8.55 0.02
C ASP A 169 11.53 7.97 -0.84
N ASP A 170 11.72 6.77 -1.41
CA ASP A 170 10.70 6.09 -2.22
C ASP A 170 9.49 5.68 -1.36
N LEU A 171 9.75 5.18 -0.14
CA LEU A 171 8.70 4.75 0.79
C LEU A 171 7.88 5.93 1.34
N VAL A 172 8.51 7.08 1.62
CA VAL A 172 7.77 8.26 2.09
C VAL A 172 6.92 8.86 0.97
N GLU A 173 7.40 8.82 -0.27
CA GLU A 173 6.59 9.20 -1.43
C GLU A 173 5.39 8.27 -1.59
N TRP A 174 5.60 6.94 -1.53
CA TRP A 174 4.51 5.96 -1.55
C TRP A 174 3.47 6.22 -0.46
N LEU A 175 3.92 6.39 0.78
CA LEU A 175 3.03 6.63 1.92
C LEU A 175 2.20 7.91 1.71
N ASN A 176 2.83 9.00 1.25
CA ASN A 176 2.16 10.27 0.98
C ASN A 176 1.20 10.24 -0.22
N VAL A 177 1.44 9.35 -1.19
CA VAL A 177 0.55 9.17 -2.35
C VAL A 177 -0.69 8.34 -1.99
N HIS A 178 -0.52 7.34 -1.13
CA HIS A 178 -1.55 6.32 -0.89
C HIS A 178 -2.33 6.50 0.43
N PHE A 179 -1.71 7.11 1.44
CA PHE A 179 -2.26 7.34 2.78
C PHE A 179 -2.10 8.82 3.11
N ILE A 180 -2.94 9.65 2.49
CA ILE A 180 -2.82 11.11 2.52
C ILE A 180 -3.14 11.62 3.94
N GLU A 181 -2.08 11.92 4.69
CA GLU A 181 -2.14 12.54 6.01
C GLU A 181 -0.87 13.38 6.27
N PRO A 182 -0.95 14.51 6.98
CA PRO A 182 -2.18 15.19 7.35
C PRO A 182 -2.92 15.72 6.10
N SER A 183 -4.21 15.97 6.22
CA SER A 183 -5.05 16.33 5.07
C SER A 183 -4.82 17.78 4.61
N THR A 184 -5.11 18.05 3.33
CA THR A 184 -5.10 19.43 2.81
C THR A 184 -6.15 20.30 3.52
N GLU A 185 -7.30 19.73 3.88
CA GLU A 185 -8.39 20.45 4.57
C GLU A 185 -7.97 20.93 5.97
N GLU A 186 -7.27 20.09 6.74
CA GLU A 186 -6.68 20.48 8.02
C GLU A 186 -5.65 21.61 7.84
N GLY A 187 -4.80 21.51 6.81
CA GLY A 187 -3.83 22.56 6.48
C GLY A 187 -4.49 23.88 6.10
N ASP A 188 -5.55 23.83 5.30
CA ASP A 188 -6.32 25.01 4.88
C ASP A 188 -7.00 25.67 6.09
N HIS A 189 -7.62 24.87 6.98
CA HIS A 189 -8.21 25.35 8.24
C HIS A 189 -7.17 26.10 9.08
N LEU A 190 -6.04 25.47 9.40
CA LEU A 190 -4.99 26.06 10.21
C LEU A 190 -4.40 27.33 9.57
N SER A 191 -4.23 27.34 8.25
CA SER A 191 -3.68 28.50 7.52
C SER A 191 -4.60 29.74 7.57
N GLY A 192 -5.90 29.54 7.81
CA GLY A 192 -6.88 30.62 7.94
C GLY A 192 -6.91 31.28 9.33
N LEU A 193 -6.21 30.71 10.32
CA LEU A 193 -6.16 31.22 11.69
C LEU A 193 -5.06 32.27 11.85
N GLU A 194 -5.34 33.34 12.59
CA GLU A 194 -4.32 34.36 12.95
C GLU A 194 -3.29 33.78 13.94
N ARG A 195 -3.73 32.87 14.81
CA ARG A 195 -2.92 32.23 15.84
C ARG A 195 -3.13 30.71 15.78
N PRO A 196 -2.56 30.03 14.78
CA PRO A 196 -2.84 28.62 14.54
C PRO A 196 -2.39 27.72 15.70
N TRP A 197 -1.37 28.11 16.47
CA TRP A 197 -0.89 27.35 17.62
C TRP A 197 -1.86 27.25 18.80
N GLU A 198 -2.93 28.05 18.82
CA GLU A 198 -4.00 27.94 19.82
C GLU A 198 -4.99 26.81 19.48
N ASP A 199 -4.93 26.24 18.27
CA ASP A 199 -5.79 25.14 17.81
C ASP A 199 -5.19 23.77 18.19
N GLU A 200 -6.03 22.87 18.72
CA GLU A 200 -5.62 21.53 19.19
C GLU A 200 -4.99 20.66 18.08
N THR A 201 -5.29 20.95 16.81
CA THR A 201 -4.78 20.19 15.66
C THR A 201 -3.42 20.68 15.17
N PHE A 202 -2.93 21.84 15.63
CA PHE A 202 -1.70 22.45 15.12
C PHE A 202 -0.45 21.60 15.36
N TRP A 203 -0.18 21.23 16.61
CA TRP A 203 1.01 20.42 16.93
C TRP A 203 0.93 19.00 16.37
N PRO A 204 -0.22 18.30 16.41
CA PRO A 204 -0.39 17.04 15.71
C PRO A 204 -0.11 17.14 14.20
N TYR A 205 -0.68 18.16 13.54
CA TYR A 205 -0.45 18.41 12.12
C TYR A 205 1.04 18.64 11.83
N LEU A 206 1.69 19.51 12.62
CA LEU A 206 3.10 19.86 12.44
C LEU A 206 4.03 18.66 12.65
N THR A 207 3.73 17.83 13.65
CA THR A 207 4.47 16.61 13.96
C THR A 207 4.30 15.57 12.85
N ARG A 208 3.07 15.30 12.40
CA ARG A 208 2.82 14.37 11.30
C ARG A 208 3.44 14.87 10.00
N ALA A 209 3.29 16.15 9.67
CA ALA A 209 3.93 16.73 8.49
C ALA A 209 5.47 16.62 8.53
N THR A 210 6.07 16.65 9.73
CA THR A 210 7.50 16.38 9.93
C THR A 210 7.83 14.92 9.66
N LEU A 211 7.11 13.96 10.27
CA LEU A 211 7.27 12.52 10.03
C LEU A 211 7.11 12.13 8.55
N ARG A 212 6.20 12.81 7.84
CA ARG A 212 5.93 12.60 6.41
C ARG A 212 6.88 13.36 5.48
N GLY A 213 7.87 14.09 6.01
CA GLY A 213 8.85 14.83 5.21
C GLY A 213 8.25 16.00 4.40
N LEU A 214 7.11 16.56 4.83
CA LEU A 214 6.40 17.65 4.16
C LEU A 214 7.01 19.02 4.51
N SER A 215 8.32 19.20 4.28
CA SER A 215 9.12 20.33 4.78
C SER A 215 8.54 21.71 4.44
N LYS A 216 7.82 21.86 3.33
CA LYS A 216 7.16 23.11 2.93
C LYS A 216 6.02 23.48 3.89
N ALA A 217 5.16 22.53 4.22
CA ALA A 217 4.06 22.73 5.16
C ALA A 217 4.62 23.02 6.56
N VAL A 218 5.60 22.22 7.00
CA VAL A 218 6.26 22.41 8.30
C VAL A 218 6.91 23.80 8.39
N THR A 219 7.65 24.22 7.36
CA THR A 219 8.27 25.56 7.31
C THR A 219 7.24 26.69 7.38
N PHE A 220 6.11 26.54 6.67
CA PHE A 220 5.04 27.53 6.69
C PHE A 220 4.48 27.73 8.09
N PHE A 221 4.10 26.63 8.77
CA PHE A 221 3.48 26.68 10.10
C PHE A 221 4.47 27.08 11.20
N LEU A 222 5.73 26.68 11.12
CA LEU A 222 6.79 27.21 11.99
C LEU A 222 7.00 28.72 11.79
N GLY A 223 6.80 29.21 10.56
CA GLY A 223 6.85 30.65 10.26
C GLY A 223 5.74 31.43 10.99
N ALA A 224 4.57 30.83 11.16
CA ALA A 224 3.46 31.44 11.91
C ALA A 224 3.82 31.68 13.38
N LEU A 225 4.70 30.85 13.97
CA LEU A 225 5.19 31.02 15.35
C LEU A 225 6.08 32.26 15.55
N SER A 226 6.42 33.00 14.49
CA SER A 226 7.21 34.25 14.61
C SER A 226 6.54 35.34 15.45
N VAL A 227 5.22 35.29 15.59
CA VAL A 227 4.40 36.22 16.40
C VAL A 227 3.92 35.61 17.72
N HIS A 228 4.42 34.42 18.08
CA HIS A 228 4.06 33.73 19.31
C HIS A 228 4.51 34.52 20.56
N PRO A 229 3.74 34.53 21.67
CA PRO A 229 4.07 35.31 22.86
C PRO A 229 5.33 34.85 23.63
N SER A 230 5.71 33.57 23.54
CA SER A 230 6.95 33.06 24.13
C SER A 230 8.19 33.78 23.59
N GLU A 231 9.16 34.05 24.45
CA GLU A 231 10.42 34.69 24.05
C GLU A 231 11.34 33.73 23.28
N ASN A 232 11.24 32.42 23.53
CA ASN A 232 12.13 31.42 22.95
C ASN A 232 11.57 30.73 21.70
N LEU A 233 10.26 30.45 21.66
CA LEU A 233 9.68 29.68 20.55
C LEU A 233 9.87 30.32 19.16
N PRO A 234 9.69 31.65 18.97
CA PRO A 234 9.96 32.30 17.68
C PRO A 234 11.41 32.10 17.22
N ARG A 235 12.38 32.22 18.14
CA ARG A 235 13.81 32.04 17.84
C ARG A 235 14.11 30.60 17.43
N LEU A 236 13.62 29.62 18.19
CA LEU A 236 13.80 28.20 17.90
C LEU A 236 13.15 27.79 16.58
N SER A 237 11.95 28.32 16.30
CA SER A 237 11.25 28.12 15.03
C SER A 237 12.05 28.65 13.84
N GLN A 238 12.69 29.82 13.97
CA GLN A 238 13.58 30.34 12.93
C GLN A 238 14.87 29.52 12.80
N SER A 239 15.38 28.91 13.87
CA SER A 239 16.57 28.06 13.83
C SER A 239 16.32 26.69 13.18
N ILE A 240 15.13 26.09 13.37
CA ILE A 240 14.81 24.76 12.81
C ILE A 240 14.43 24.82 11.31
N ILE A 241 13.84 25.91 10.83
CA ILE A 241 13.43 26.07 9.42
C ILE A 241 14.58 25.81 8.43
N PRO A 242 15.80 26.37 8.59
CA PRO A 242 16.94 26.04 7.74
C PRO A 242 17.35 24.57 7.79
N LEU A 243 17.17 23.89 8.94
CA LEU A 243 17.49 22.48 9.08
C LEU A 243 16.51 21.63 8.27
N LEU A 244 15.21 21.90 8.37
CA LEU A 244 14.18 21.22 7.57
C LEU A 244 14.41 21.38 6.06
N ASN A 245 14.79 22.57 5.62
CA ASN A 245 15.03 22.86 4.20
C ASN A 245 16.38 22.33 3.68
N SER A 246 17.30 21.96 4.58
CA SER A 246 18.62 21.43 4.21
C SER A 246 18.80 19.95 4.55
N GLN A 247 17.70 19.24 4.86
CA GLN A 247 17.72 17.79 5.05
C GLN A 247 18.30 17.11 3.80
N PRO A 248 19.40 16.36 3.92
CA PRO A 248 20.00 15.65 2.80
C PRO A 248 19.04 14.61 2.22
N LYS A 249 18.91 14.61 0.89
CA LYS A 249 18.19 13.58 0.13
C LYS A 249 19.18 12.87 -0.77
N LEU A 250 19.04 11.55 -0.96
CA LEU A 250 20.02 10.77 -1.71
C LEU A 250 20.22 11.32 -3.13
N GLN A 251 19.11 11.68 -3.78
CA GLN A 251 19.07 12.22 -5.15
C GLN A 251 19.86 13.53 -5.34
N ALA A 252 20.20 14.23 -4.25
CA ALA A 252 20.97 15.47 -4.30
C ALA A 252 22.50 15.26 -4.31
N TYR A 253 22.97 14.01 -4.28
CA TYR A 253 24.40 13.68 -4.20
C TYR A 253 24.81 12.69 -5.30
N GLU A 254 26.04 12.81 -5.78
CA GLU A 254 26.58 11.92 -6.81
C GLU A 254 26.96 10.55 -6.22
N THR A 255 27.30 10.51 -4.92
CA THR A 255 27.71 9.28 -4.25
C THR A 255 27.05 9.10 -2.89
N GLU A 256 26.81 7.85 -2.50
CA GLU A 256 26.26 7.50 -1.18
C GLU A 256 27.17 7.97 -0.03
N ARG A 257 28.50 8.01 -0.25
CA ARG A 257 29.45 8.50 0.75
C ARG A 257 29.26 9.98 1.06
N GLU A 258 29.05 10.80 0.02
CA GLU A 258 28.79 12.24 0.19
C GLU A 258 27.47 12.47 0.90
N PHE A 259 26.43 11.74 0.51
CA PHE A 259 25.14 11.72 1.19
C PHE A 259 25.31 11.37 2.68
N ALA A 260 25.98 10.26 3.00
CA ALA A 260 26.19 9.84 4.38
C ALA A 260 26.93 10.89 5.23
N TYR A 261 27.95 11.53 4.66
CA TYR A 261 28.67 12.62 5.35
C TYR A 261 27.78 13.85 5.56
N ALA A 262 26.99 14.23 4.55
CA ALA A 262 26.05 15.34 4.67
C ALA A 262 24.96 15.06 5.71
N SER A 263 24.37 13.86 5.70
CA SER A 263 23.36 13.40 6.67
C SER A 263 23.90 13.44 8.09
N HIS A 264 25.12 12.94 8.31
CA HIS A 264 25.78 13.04 9.62
C HIS A 264 25.96 14.50 10.04
N ARG A 265 26.53 15.35 9.17
CA ARG A 265 26.75 16.77 9.50
C ARG A 265 25.44 17.52 9.75
N TRP A 266 24.38 17.18 9.03
CA TRP A 266 23.06 17.74 9.24
C TRP A 266 22.50 17.33 10.61
N LYS A 267 22.58 16.05 10.99
CA LYS A 267 22.18 15.56 12.32
C LYS A 267 22.94 16.26 13.45
N GLU A 268 24.23 16.54 13.30
CA GLU A 268 25.00 17.31 14.30
C GLU A 268 24.48 18.75 14.49
N LYS A 269 23.95 19.38 13.43
CA LYS A 269 23.30 20.69 13.56
C LYS A 269 21.95 20.59 14.28
N VAL A 270 21.19 19.52 14.05
CA VAL A 270 19.95 19.26 14.79
C VAL A 270 20.25 19.05 16.28
N LYS A 271 21.31 18.31 16.62
CA LYS A 271 21.75 18.17 18.02
C LYS A 271 22.20 19.49 18.65
N ALA A 272 22.76 20.43 17.88
CA ALA A 272 23.06 21.77 18.38
C ALA A 272 21.76 22.53 18.73
N LEU A 273 20.72 22.43 17.88
CA LEU A 273 19.40 22.99 18.18
C LEU A 273 18.78 22.35 19.44
N ARG A 274 18.97 21.04 19.66
CA ARG A 274 18.54 20.37 20.90
C ARG A 274 19.12 21.04 22.15
N ILE A 275 20.41 21.39 22.13
CA ILE A 275 21.04 22.08 23.27
C ILE A 275 20.37 23.44 23.51
N GLU A 276 20.10 24.21 22.46
CA GLU A 276 19.38 25.48 22.58
C GLU A 276 17.95 25.33 23.11
N LEU A 277 17.29 24.22 22.78
CA LEU A 277 15.95 23.88 23.27
C LEU A 277 15.99 23.47 24.75
N ASP A 278 17.01 22.72 25.17
CA ASP A 278 17.16 22.27 26.57
C ASP A 278 17.42 23.44 27.54
N ASP A 279 18.03 24.52 27.05
CA ASP A 279 18.27 25.77 27.80
C ASP A 279 17.00 26.60 28.06
N VAL A 280 15.86 26.26 27.45
CA VAL A 280 14.59 26.99 27.65
C VAL A 280 14.11 26.83 29.11
N PRO A 281 13.91 27.93 29.86
CA PRO A 281 13.40 27.87 31.23
C PRO A 281 12.01 27.25 31.30
N VAL A 282 11.75 26.40 32.30
CA VAL A 282 10.44 25.74 32.50
C VAL A 282 9.27 26.74 32.53
N SER A 283 9.50 27.95 33.03
CA SER A 283 8.50 29.02 33.08
C SER A 283 8.04 29.56 31.72
N ASP A 284 8.81 29.32 30.65
CA ASP A 284 8.49 29.77 29.28
C ASP A 284 8.07 28.60 28.37
N ARG A 285 8.10 27.35 28.86
CA ARG A 285 7.76 26.14 28.09
C ARG A 285 6.27 25.95 27.81
N HIS A 286 5.44 26.62 28.61
CA HIS A 286 3.99 26.52 28.53
C HIS A 286 3.43 27.85 28.05
N ASP A 287 2.43 27.78 27.18
CA ASP A 287 1.52 28.90 26.93
C ASP A 287 0.18 28.65 27.64
N ASP A 288 -0.83 29.49 27.37
CA ASP A 288 -2.17 29.36 27.98
C ASP A 288 -2.95 28.13 27.45
N PHE A 289 -2.41 27.40 26.47
CA PHE A 289 -3.08 26.33 25.73
C PHE A 289 -2.41 24.96 25.91
N GLU A 290 -1.08 24.87 25.76
CA GLU A 290 -0.33 23.61 25.86
C GLU A 290 1.15 23.79 26.26
N ASP A 291 1.85 22.69 26.56
CA ASP A 291 3.31 22.64 26.64
C ASP A 291 3.90 22.56 25.22
N TRP A 292 4.14 23.74 24.63
CA TRP A 292 4.75 23.83 23.30
C TRP A 292 6.16 23.24 23.26
N TRP A 293 6.89 23.23 24.38
CA TRP A 293 8.26 22.73 24.44
C TRP A 293 8.29 21.22 24.23
N ASP A 294 7.39 20.48 24.86
CA ASP A 294 7.26 19.03 24.67
C ASP A 294 6.97 18.71 23.19
N ARG A 295 6.03 19.43 22.56
CA ARG A 295 5.68 19.25 21.14
C ARG A 295 6.85 19.58 20.21
N PHE A 296 7.55 20.69 20.45
CA PHE A 296 8.72 21.07 19.68
C PHE A 296 9.90 20.10 19.90
N SER A 297 10.01 19.57 21.12
CA SER A 297 11.01 18.57 21.51
C SER A 297 10.83 17.25 20.75
N ASP A 298 9.58 16.80 20.56
CA ASP A 298 9.28 15.62 19.75
C ASP A 298 9.69 15.84 18.28
N ILE A 299 9.39 17.01 17.70
CA ILE A 299 9.83 17.38 16.33
C ILE A 299 11.36 17.34 16.21
N VAL A 300 12.10 17.95 17.14
CA VAL A 300 13.57 17.89 17.15
C VAL A 300 14.04 16.45 17.33
N GLY A 301 13.35 15.63 18.12
CA GLY A 301 13.72 14.24 18.39
C GLY A 301 13.56 13.34 17.17
N ILE A 302 12.53 13.59 16.36
CA ILE A 302 12.33 12.99 15.04
C ILE A 302 13.50 13.37 14.13
N LEU A 303 13.84 14.67 14.02
CA LEU A 303 14.94 15.13 13.16
C LEU A 303 16.31 14.60 13.61
N GLU A 304 16.53 14.37 14.90
CA GLU A 304 17.73 13.73 15.43
C GLU A 304 17.84 12.25 15.00
N GLY A 305 16.70 11.63 14.65
CA GLY A 305 16.60 10.21 14.32
C GLY A 305 16.55 9.32 15.55
N ARG A 306 15.91 9.77 16.64
CA ARG A 306 15.70 8.95 17.84
C ARG A 306 14.53 7.99 17.61
N GLY A 307 14.81 6.70 17.40
CA GLY A 307 13.80 5.68 17.08
C GLY A 307 12.63 5.64 18.07
N GLU A 308 12.92 5.69 19.37
CA GLU A 308 11.89 5.73 20.43
C GLU A 308 10.94 6.94 20.30
N VAL A 309 11.48 8.11 19.91
CA VAL A 309 10.67 9.33 19.72
C VAL A 309 9.84 9.22 18.45
N VAL A 310 10.40 8.66 17.36
CA VAL A 310 9.67 8.41 16.11
C VAL A 310 8.49 7.48 16.35
N GLN A 311 8.72 6.35 17.02
CA GLN A 311 7.65 5.38 17.33
C GLN A 311 6.58 6.00 18.24
N LYS A 312 7.00 6.64 19.36
CA LYS A 312 6.08 7.35 20.27
C LYS A 312 5.22 8.39 19.52
N ALA A 313 5.85 9.24 18.69
CA ALA A 313 5.12 10.27 17.95
C ALA A 313 4.11 9.68 16.97
N CYS A 314 4.47 8.59 16.27
CA CYS A 314 3.53 7.87 15.41
C CYS A 314 2.35 7.29 16.21
N GLU A 315 2.61 6.63 17.35
CA GLU A 315 1.57 6.05 18.21
C GLU A 315 0.61 7.12 18.77
N GLU A 316 1.14 8.25 19.24
CA GLU A 316 0.33 9.37 19.74
C GLU A 316 -0.55 9.99 18.66
N LEU A 317 -0.08 9.97 17.42
CA LEU A 317 -0.84 10.41 16.26
C LEU A 317 -1.83 9.35 15.75
N GLY A 318 -1.88 8.15 16.34
CA GLY A 318 -2.73 7.06 15.85
C GLY A 318 -2.31 6.53 14.49
N ALA A 319 -1.04 6.69 14.14
CA ALA A 319 -0.47 6.14 12.91
C ALA A 319 -0.41 4.61 12.99
N ASP A 320 -0.24 3.96 11.84
CA ASP A 320 -0.05 2.52 11.76
C ASP A 320 1.43 2.13 11.59
N TRP A 321 1.68 0.83 11.55
CA TRP A 321 3.03 0.27 11.42
C TRP A 321 3.77 0.74 10.15
N LYS A 322 3.05 1.09 9.06
CA LYS A 322 3.68 1.53 7.80
C LYS A 322 4.34 2.88 8.00
N GLU A 323 3.67 3.80 8.67
CA GLU A 323 4.20 5.13 8.95
C GLU A 323 5.44 5.07 9.85
N VAL A 324 5.45 4.20 10.86
CA VAL A 324 6.64 3.99 11.71
C VAL A 324 7.81 3.46 10.88
N CYS A 325 7.61 2.40 10.08
CA CYS A 325 8.65 1.83 9.23
C CYS A 325 9.22 2.84 8.22
N VAL A 326 8.34 3.61 7.58
CA VAL A 326 8.72 4.65 6.62
C VAL A 326 9.49 5.77 7.30
N ALA A 327 8.99 6.30 8.42
CA ALA A 327 9.68 7.35 9.18
C ALA A 327 11.04 6.87 9.70
N TRP A 328 11.16 5.59 10.08
CA TRP A 328 12.43 4.99 10.48
C TRP A 328 13.47 5.04 9.37
N ALA A 329 13.07 4.68 8.15
CA ALA A 329 13.93 4.70 6.95
C ALA A 329 14.37 6.12 6.54
N VAL A 330 13.61 7.15 6.93
CA VAL A 330 13.91 8.56 6.62
C VAL A 330 14.77 9.21 7.71
N PHE A 331 14.45 8.98 8.99
CA PHE A 331 15.05 9.74 10.09
C PHE A 331 16.06 8.94 10.91
N VAL A 332 15.76 7.67 11.21
CA VAL A 332 16.59 6.85 12.11
C VAL A 332 17.76 6.27 11.33
N ASP A 333 17.47 5.41 10.35
CA ASP A 333 18.46 4.84 9.44
C ASP A 333 18.27 5.36 8.02
N THR A 334 18.86 6.53 7.75
CA THR A 334 18.81 7.22 6.45
C THR A 334 19.44 6.40 5.31
N ARG A 335 20.13 5.30 5.61
CA ARG A 335 20.75 4.42 4.61
C ARG A 335 20.10 3.04 4.56
N LEU A 336 18.93 2.87 5.19
CA LEU A 336 18.21 1.61 5.21
C LEU A 336 17.95 1.12 3.79
N ARG A 337 18.38 -0.10 3.50
CA ARG A 337 18.25 -0.74 2.18
C ARG A 337 17.07 -1.70 2.19
N ARG A 338 16.62 -2.07 0.98
CA ARG A 338 15.50 -3.01 0.78
C ARG A 338 15.73 -4.35 1.49
N GLN A 339 16.96 -4.86 1.49
CA GLN A 339 17.30 -6.13 2.15
C GLN A 339 17.31 -6.07 3.68
N ASP A 340 17.51 -4.88 4.25
CA ASP A 340 17.61 -4.67 5.71
C ASP A 340 16.27 -4.20 6.31
N LEU A 341 15.33 -3.75 5.46
CA LEU A 341 13.99 -3.33 5.85
C LEU A 341 13.21 -4.39 6.65
N PRO A 342 13.23 -5.71 6.30
CA PRO A 342 12.51 -6.73 7.04
C PRO A 342 12.84 -6.80 8.53
N ASP A 343 14.10 -6.53 8.92
CA ASP A 343 14.53 -6.56 10.32
C ASP A 343 13.87 -5.44 11.14
N ILE A 344 13.72 -4.25 10.54
CA ILE A 344 13.02 -3.11 11.16
C ILE A 344 11.53 -3.39 11.25
N VAL A 345 10.95 -3.91 10.16
CA VAL A 345 9.52 -4.23 10.10
C VAL A 345 9.17 -5.29 11.16
N ALA A 346 10.00 -6.31 11.32
CA ALA A 346 9.78 -7.34 12.33
C ALA A 346 9.67 -6.74 13.74
N GLN A 347 10.54 -5.79 14.08
CA GLN A 347 10.50 -5.09 15.39
C GLN A 347 9.22 -4.25 15.53
N VAL A 348 8.86 -3.46 14.52
CA VAL A 348 7.66 -2.60 14.57
C VAL A 348 6.39 -3.45 14.68
N LEU A 349 6.31 -4.57 13.97
CA LEU A 349 5.14 -5.45 13.98
C LEU A 349 4.93 -6.20 15.30
N GLU A 350 5.94 -6.27 16.19
CA GLU A 350 5.77 -6.81 17.55
C GLU A 350 4.82 -5.94 18.38
N ASP A 351 4.94 -4.61 18.24
CA ASP A 351 4.12 -3.64 18.97
C ASP A 351 2.85 -3.25 18.18
N MET A 352 2.95 -3.18 16.85
CA MET A 352 1.91 -2.70 15.94
C MET A 352 1.60 -3.73 14.85
N PRO A 353 0.90 -4.84 15.15
CA PRO A 353 0.63 -5.88 14.17
C PRO A 353 -0.30 -5.40 13.04
N PRO A 354 -0.20 -5.98 11.83
CA PRO A 354 -1.11 -5.66 10.74
C PRO A 354 -2.53 -6.15 11.05
N ASP A 355 -3.54 -5.51 10.46
CA ASP A 355 -4.94 -5.92 10.58
C ASP A 355 -5.21 -7.21 9.77
N PRO A 356 -5.43 -8.37 10.42
CA PRO A 356 -5.63 -9.64 9.72
C PRO A 356 -6.94 -9.70 8.91
N THR A 357 -7.86 -8.77 9.14
CA THR A 357 -9.12 -8.67 8.39
C THR A 357 -8.98 -7.83 7.12
N ASN A 358 -7.91 -7.04 7.02
CA ASN A 358 -7.62 -6.22 5.86
C ASN A 358 -6.57 -6.88 4.95
N LEU A 359 -7.03 -7.47 3.85
CA LEU A 359 -6.12 -8.13 2.89
C LEU A 359 -5.11 -7.17 2.24
N GLU A 360 -5.43 -5.89 2.06
CA GLU A 360 -4.47 -4.87 1.57
C GLU A 360 -3.31 -4.74 2.55
N ASP A 361 -3.63 -4.63 3.84
CA ASP A 361 -2.63 -4.51 4.90
C ASP A 361 -1.77 -5.77 5.04
N MET A 362 -2.38 -6.94 4.89
CA MET A 362 -1.65 -8.21 4.90
C MET A 362 -0.70 -8.38 3.70
N VAL A 363 -1.09 -7.91 2.51
CA VAL A 363 -0.18 -7.86 1.35
C VAL A 363 0.98 -6.91 1.63
N HIS A 364 0.70 -5.70 2.13
CA HIS A 364 1.75 -4.73 2.46
C HIS A 364 2.72 -5.29 3.51
N ALA A 365 2.22 -5.89 4.59
CA ALA A 365 3.05 -6.49 5.64
C ALA A 365 3.96 -7.60 5.08
N ALA A 366 3.44 -8.47 4.22
CA ALA A 366 4.23 -9.52 3.58
C ALA A 366 5.33 -8.95 2.65
N LEU A 367 5.03 -7.90 1.89
CA LEU A 367 6.02 -7.22 1.05
C LEU A 367 7.11 -6.52 1.88
N PHE A 368 6.74 -5.82 2.95
CA PHE A 368 7.69 -5.15 3.86
C PHE A 368 8.57 -6.14 4.62
N THR A 369 8.05 -7.32 4.97
CA THR A 369 8.80 -8.39 5.65
C THR A 369 9.66 -9.24 4.72
N GLY A 370 9.68 -8.96 3.41
CA GLY A 370 10.50 -9.71 2.47
C GLY A 370 9.96 -11.10 2.15
N ASP A 371 8.66 -11.36 2.32
CA ASP A 371 8.01 -12.65 2.07
C ASP A 371 7.09 -12.59 0.82
N PRO A 372 7.67 -12.72 -0.39
CA PRO A 372 6.91 -12.61 -1.63
C PRO A 372 5.87 -13.73 -1.81
N LEU A 373 6.12 -14.94 -1.29
CA LEU A 373 5.17 -16.05 -1.38
C LEU A 373 3.92 -15.78 -0.55
N LYS A 374 4.09 -15.30 0.69
CA LYS A 374 2.96 -14.90 1.53
C LYS A 374 2.22 -13.69 0.96
N ALA A 375 2.95 -12.75 0.33
CA ALA A 375 2.34 -11.63 -0.38
C ALA A 375 1.44 -12.12 -1.53
N LEU A 376 1.87 -13.12 -2.30
CA LEU A 376 1.05 -13.76 -3.34
C LEU A 376 -0.18 -14.46 -2.77
N ASP A 377 -0.05 -15.18 -1.66
CA ASP A 377 -1.19 -15.85 -1.01
C ASP A 377 -2.27 -14.86 -0.58
N HIS A 378 -1.87 -13.71 -0.01
CA HIS A 378 -2.80 -12.66 0.36
C HIS A 378 -3.36 -11.93 -0.88
N ALA A 379 -2.52 -11.67 -1.87
CA ALA A 379 -2.91 -11.03 -3.13
C ALA A 379 -3.95 -11.87 -3.89
N ALA A 380 -3.77 -13.18 -4.01
CA ALA A 380 -4.71 -14.07 -4.67
C ALA A 380 -6.08 -14.13 -3.98
N LYS A 381 -6.11 -14.02 -2.63
CA LYS A 381 -7.35 -13.92 -1.85
C LYS A 381 -8.04 -12.57 -2.04
N LEU A 382 -7.25 -11.50 -2.16
CA LEU A 382 -7.71 -10.13 -2.40
C LEU A 382 -8.32 -10.02 -3.79
N ASP A 383 -7.53 -10.34 -4.81
CA ASP A 383 -7.91 -10.40 -6.21
C ASP A 383 -7.04 -11.41 -6.98
N PRO A 384 -7.63 -12.44 -7.61
CA PRO A 384 -6.88 -13.41 -8.42
C PRO A 384 -6.02 -12.79 -9.54
N TRP A 385 -6.46 -11.67 -10.14
CA TRP A 385 -5.69 -10.91 -11.12
C TRP A 385 -4.40 -10.35 -10.51
N LEU A 386 -4.47 -9.81 -9.29
CA LEU A 386 -3.30 -9.27 -8.59
C LEU A 386 -2.30 -10.39 -8.30
N GLY A 387 -2.78 -11.51 -7.75
CA GLY A 387 -1.93 -12.68 -7.49
C GLY A 387 -1.26 -13.19 -8.76
N ALA A 388 -2.02 -13.35 -9.85
CA ALA A 388 -1.48 -13.84 -11.12
C ALA A 388 -0.39 -12.92 -11.71
N HIS A 389 -0.63 -11.61 -11.73
CA HIS A 389 0.33 -10.67 -12.35
C HIS A 389 1.51 -10.33 -11.46
N LEU A 390 1.37 -10.36 -10.13
CA LEU A 390 2.53 -10.33 -9.24
C LEU A 390 3.39 -11.57 -9.44
N ALA A 391 2.79 -12.77 -9.51
CA ALA A 391 3.54 -14.01 -9.74
C ALA A 391 4.29 -13.97 -11.08
N ASP A 392 3.66 -13.44 -12.13
CA ASP A 392 4.23 -13.28 -13.47
C ASP A 392 5.50 -12.41 -13.47
N ILE A 393 5.56 -11.38 -12.62
CA ILE A 393 6.74 -10.52 -12.45
C ILE A 393 7.74 -11.12 -11.46
N MET A 394 7.26 -11.81 -10.42
CA MET A 394 8.10 -12.43 -9.40
C MET A 394 8.92 -13.62 -9.94
N GLU A 395 8.39 -14.40 -10.89
CA GLU A 395 9.10 -15.53 -11.51
C GLU A 395 10.43 -15.09 -12.17
N PRO A 396 10.45 -14.13 -13.13
CA PRO A 396 11.70 -13.69 -13.75
C PRO A 396 12.63 -12.95 -12.80
N LEU A 397 12.13 -12.47 -11.66
CA LEU A 397 12.92 -11.88 -10.59
C LEU A 397 13.47 -12.91 -9.59
N ALA A 398 13.19 -14.21 -9.81
CA ALA A 398 13.53 -15.31 -8.90
C ALA A 398 13.05 -15.10 -7.46
N LEU A 399 11.94 -14.39 -7.28
CA LEU A 399 11.29 -14.19 -5.98
C LEU A 399 10.38 -15.36 -5.61
N VAL A 400 9.94 -16.12 -6.63
CA VAL A 400 9.17 -17.34 -6.47
C VAL A 400 9.73 -18.42 -7.38
N GLU A 401 9.74 -19.66 -6.89
CA GLU A 401 10.19 -20.80 -7.67
C GLU A 401 9.11 -21.22 -8.66
N ARG A 402 9.56 -21.65 -9.84
CA ARG A 402 8.69 -22.36 -10.77
C ARG A 402 8.69 -23.81 -10.32
N ASP A 403 7.57 -24.28 -9.75
CA ASP A 403 7.44 -25.70 -9.41
C ASP A 403 7.78 -26.53 -10.64
N ALA A 404 8.85 -27.32 -10.55
CA ALA A 404 9.40 -28.11 -11.65
C ALA A 404 8.54 -29.35 -12.00
N ASN A 405 7.26 -29.36 -11.63
CA ASN A 405 6.37 -30.49 -11.79
C ASN A 405 5.19 -30.14 -12.68
N GLU A 406 5.45 -30.00 -13.98
CA GLU A 406 4.46 -30.22 -15.05
C GLU A 406 5.23 -30.41 -16.37
N GLU A 407 5.83 -31.60 -16.53
CA GLU A 407 6.12 -32.19 -17.85
C GLU A 407 4.92 -33.00 -18.35
#